data_AF-A0A1V4XBZ8-F1
#
_entry.id   AF-A0A1V4XBZ8-F1
#
_cell.length_a   1.000
_cell.length_b   1.000
_cell.length_c   1.000
_cell.angle_alpha   90.00
_cell.angle_beta   90.00
_cell.angle_gamma   90.00
#
_symmetry.space_group_name_H-M   'P 1'
#
loop_
_entity.id
_entity.type
_entity.pdbx_description
1 polymer ?
#
loop_
_entity_poly.entity_id
_entity_poly.type
_entity_poly.pdbx_seq_one_letter_code
_entity_poly.pdbx_strand_id
1 'polypeptide(L)'
;MRTQALTRWVVALTLAGLLSGIPGPRVLAKEPSPPRSRGEAKTAPAGALPATVTIVKKWDGEFPVSALKKLPRGQQKTPGGYIGDPGTFADVWKSFKPGEKVPAVDFGKNMVVFTRNVKFYNRKAITKVTLLDGIMEVQGVETVTSVPVTNKVAMAMAEVPRRGVRSLRAGDKFISVK
;
A
#
# COMPACT_ATOMS: atom_id res chain seq x y z
N MET A 1 51.68 -56.88 0.50
CA MET A 1 52.79 -55.89 0.57
C MET A 1 52.47 -54.86 1.67
N ARG A 2 53.45 -54.03 2.04
CA ARG A 2 53.46 -52.88 3.01
C ARG A 2 52.08 -52.26 3.33
N THR A 3 51.67 -52.00 4.59
CA THR A 3 52.13 -50.94 5.55
C THR A 3 52.13 -49.52 4.93
N GLN A 4 51.70 -48.42 5.58
CA GLN A 4 51.46 -48.04 7.00
C GLN A 4 50.05 -47.40 7.14
N ALA A 5 49.33 -47.24 8.27
CA ALA A 5 49.56 -47.21 9.73
C ALA A 5 49.60 -45.80 10.38
N LEU A 6 48.94 -45.67 11.57
CA LEU A 6 48.83 -44.49 12.46
C LEU A 6 48.02 -43.30 11.84
N THR A 7 47.39 -42.34 12.56
CA THR A 7 47.11 -42.01 13.99
C THR A 7 45.76 -41.23 14.03
N ARG A 8 44.89 -41.04 15.06
CA ARG A 8 44.92 -40.99 16.56
C ARG A 8 45.64 -39.73 17.13
N TRP A 9 45.12 -38.94 18.08
CA TRP A 9 44.21 -39.18 19.23
C TRP A 9 43.24 -38.00 19.55
N VAL A 10 42.31 -38.24 20.49
CA VAL A 10 41.50 -37.26 21.26
C VAL A 10 42.08 -37.15 22.68
N VAL A 11 41.95 -36.00 23.37
CA VAL A 11 41.73 -35.87 24.84
C VAL A 11 41.39 -34.40 25.19
N ALA A 12 40.83 -34.15 26.38
CA ALA A 12 40.22 -32.88 26.80
C ALA A 12 40.65 -32.43 28.22
N LEU A 13 39.80 -31.61 28.88
CA LEU A 13 39.84 -31.05 30.25
C LEU A 13 40.55 -29.70 30.48
N THR A 14 39.71 -28.65 30.55
CA THR A 14 39.48 -27.76 31.72
C THR A 14 40.60 -27.46 32.72
N LEU A 15 40.74 -26.16 33.06
CA LEU A 15 40.74 -25.68 34.45
C LEU A 15 40.28 -24.20 34.52
N ALA A 16 39.99 -23.70 35.71
CA ALA A 16 39.37 -22.38 35.94
C ALA A 16 40.24 -21.47 36.84
N GLY A 17 39.96 -20.16 36.83
CA GLY A 17 40.59 -19.20 37.74
C GLY A 17 39.86 -17.84 37.79
N LEU A 18 39.61 -17.34 39.00
CA LEU A 18 39.22 -15.95 39.26
C LEU A 18 40.46 -15.13 39.62
N LEU A 19 40.49 -13.83 39.25
CA LEU A 19 40.64 -12.68 40.18
C LEU A 19 40.94 -11.35 39.44
N SER A 20 40.64 -10.24 40.12
CA SER A 20 41.19 -8.87 40.00
C SER A 20 41.68 -8.34 38.63
N GLY A 21 41.09 -7.23 38.15
CA GLY A 21 41.48 -6.57 36.89
C GLY A 21 42.31 -5.27 37.04
N ILE A 22 42.70 -4.71 35.88
CA ILE A 22 43.32 -3.38 35.70
C ILE A 22 42.60 -2.70 34.51
N PRO A 23 42.30 -1.38 34.55
CA PRO A 23 41.54 -0.70 33.50
C PRO A 23 42.39 -0.43 32.24
N GLY A 24 42.00 -1.00 31.10
CA GLY A 24 42.49 -0.60 29.78
C GLY A 24 41.81 0.69 29.28
N PRO A 25 42.49 1.52 28.47
CA PRO A 25 41.94 2.79 28.00
C PRO A 25 40.75 2.60 27.07
N ARG A 26 39.64 3.31 27.34
CA ARG A 26 38.52 3.41 26.40
C ARG A 26 38.98 4.16 25.14
N VAL A 27 39.21 3.43 24.05
CA VAL A 27 39.26 4.02 22.71
C VAL A 27 37.89 4.64 22.44
N LEU A 28 37.84 5.97 22.42
CA LEU A 28 36.60 6.72 22.26
C LEU A 28 36.11 6.60 20.80
N ALA A 29 35.34 5.56 20.53
CA ALA A 29 34.67 5.38 19.24
C ALA A 29 33.77 6.59 18.97
N LYS A 30 34.22 7.46 18.06
CA LYS A 30 33.55 8.72 17.74
C LYS A 30 32.30 8.42 16.92
N GLU A 31 31.17 8.40 17.60
CA GLU A 31 29.86 8.03 17.04
C GLU A 31 29.56 8.83 15.76
N PRO A 32 29.21 8.19 14.62
CA PRO A 32 28.91 8.90 13.39
C PRO A 32 27.63 9.73 13.55
N SER A 33 27.76 11.06 13.56
CA SER A 33 26.62 11.97 13.68
C SER A 33 25.54 11.65 12.63
N PRO A 34 24.26 11.47 13.01
CA PRO A 34 23.20 11.17 12.05
C PRO A 34 23.04 12.32 11.04
N PRO A 35 22.76 12.02 9.76
CA PRO A 35 22.66 13.05 8.74
C PRO A 35 21.48 13.98 9.01
N ARG A 36 21.73 15.31 9.00
CA ARG A 36 20.69 16.35 9.07
C ARG A 36 19.84 16.38 7.80
N SER A 37 18.96 15.39 7.64
CA SER A 37 18.07 15.28 6.49
C SER A 37 16.84 16.18 6.63
N ARG A 38 16.97 17.40 6.07
CA ARG A 38 15.91 18.27 5.53
C ARG A 38 14.51 17.64 5.46
N GLY A 39 13.55 18.28 6.13
CA GLY A 39 12.12 18.18 5.83
C GLY A 39 11.33 17.29 6.78
N GLU A 40 10.82 17.88 7.87
CA GLU A 40 9.84 17.23 8.74
C GLU A 40 8.51 17.06 8.00
N ALA A 41 8.32 15.87 7.40
CA ALA A 41 6.97 15.38 7.20
C ALA A 41 6.35 15.20 8.59
N LYS A 42 5.40 16.07 8.96
CA LYS A 42 4.72 16.01 10.27
C LYS A 42 3.97 14.67 10.39
N THR A 43 4.62 13.71 11.03
CA THR A 43 4.08 12.38 11.30
C THR A 43 2.83 12.47 12.17
N ALA A 44 1.92 11.52 11.97
CA ALA A 44 0.81 11.26 12.88
C ALA A 44 1.29 11.18 14.33
N PRO A 45 0.53 11.71 15.31
CA PRO A 45 0.72 11.34 16.71
C PRO A 45 0.61 9.81 16.83
N ALA A 46 1.62 9.16 17.41
CA ALA A 46 1.62 7.71 17.55
C ALA A 46 0.42 7.26 18.42
N GLY A 47 -0.53 6.56 17.80
CA GLY A 47 -1.81 6.17 18.43
C GLY A 47 -3.06 6.88 17.87
N ALA A 48 -2.93 7.83 16.93
CA ALA A 48 -4.08 8.43 16.26
C ALA A 48 -4.88 7.39 15.46
N LEU A 49 -6.18 7.26 15.74
CA LEU A 49 -7.08 6.33 15.04
C LEU A 49 -7.56 6.91 13.69
N PRO A 50 -7.62 6.10 12.61
CA PRO A 50 -8.13 6.57 11.32
C PRO A 50 -9.60 7.02 11.40
N ALA A 51 -9.86 8.28 11.05
CA ALA A 51 -11.22 8.79 10.94
C ALA A 51 -11.97 8.08 9.81
N THR A 52 -13.24 7.74 10.00
CA THR A 52 -14.05 7.14 8.93
C THR A 52 -14.62 8.24 8.03
N VAL A 53 -14.47 8.07 6.71
CA VAL A 53 -14.91 9.03 5.69
C VAL A 53 -16.27 8.58 5.14
N THR A 54 -17.22 9.50 5.08
CA THR A 54 -18.55 9.26 4.51
C THR A 54 -18.45 8.91 3.03
N ILE A 55 -18.99 7.74 2.66
CA ILE A 55 -19.23 7.35 1.27
C ILE A 55 -20.58 7.97 0.85
N VAL A 56 -20.54 8.89 -0.12
CA VAL A 56 -21.72 9.63 -0.60
C VAL A 56 -22.52 8.78 -1.59
N LYS A 57 -21.83 8.09 -2.50
CA LYS A 57 -22.37 7.14 -3.47
C LYS A 57 -21.36 6.00 -3.64
N LYS A 58 -21.84 4.79 -3.98
CA LYS A 58 -21.00 3.63 -4.29
C LYS A 58 -21.50 2.92 -5.55
N TRP A 59 -20.58 2.34 -6.30
CA TRP A 59 -20.88 1.56 -7.50
C TRP A 59 -19.89 0.42 -7.65
N ASP A 60 -20.37 -0.78 -7.95
CA ASP A 60 -19.56 -1.95 -8.26
C ASP A 60 -19.98 -2.57 -9.60
N GLY A 61 -19.07 -3.33 -10.20
CA GLY A 61 -19.26 -3.91 -11.53
C GLY A 61 -17.97 -4.41 -12.14
N GLU A 62 -18.01 -4.59 -13.46
CA GLU A 62 -16.89 -5.09 -14.25
C GLU A 62 -16.25 -3.97 -15.07
N PHE A 63 -14.93 -4.00 -15.20
CA PHE A 63 -14.19 -3.03 -16.00
C PHE A 63 -13.30 -3.75 -17.03
N PRO A 64 -13.39 -3.44 -18.34
CA PRO A 64 -12.58 -4.08 -19.37
C PRO A 64 -11.08 -3.85 -19.16
N VAL A 65 -10.27 -4.89 -19.34
CA VAL A 65 -8.80 -4.80 -19.25
C VAL A 65 -8.24 -3.88 -20.34
N SER A 66 -8.86 -3.88 -21.53
CA SER A 66 -8.57 -2.92 -22.61
C SER A 66 -8.81 -1.46 -22.22
N ALA A 67 -9.77 -1.20 -21.33
CA ALA A 67 -10.12 0.14 -20.85
C ALA A 67 -9.24 0.64 -19.70
N LEU A 68 -8.33 -0.17 -19.14
CA LEU A 68 -7.43 0.25 -18.04
C LEU A 68 -6.56 1.47 -18.39
N LYS A 69 -6.30 1.72 -19.69
CA LYS A 69 -5.61 2.92 -20.18
C LYS A 69 -6.41 4.22 -19.98
N LYS A 70 -7.72 4.13 -19.70
CA LYS A 70 -8.59 5.28 -19.36
C LYS A 70 -8.51 5.68 -17.89
N LEU A 71 -8.02 4.79 -17.00
CA LEU A 71 -7.78 5.16 -15.61
C LEU A 71 -6.69 6.24 -15.55
N PRO A 72 -6.71 7.13 -14.53
CA PRO A 72 -5.75 8.21 -14.38
C PRO A 72 -4.28 7.77 -14.55
N ARG A 73 -3.48 8.58 -15.24
CA ARG A 73 -2.06 8.29 -15.51
C ARG A 73 -1.30 8.00 -14.21
N GLY A 74 -0.46 6.96 -14.23
CA GLY A 74 0.22 6.42 -13.05
C GLY A 74 -0.59 5.41 -12.23
N GLN A 75 -1.93 5.50 -12.25
CA GLN A 75 -2.83 4.66 -11.45
C GLN A 75 -3.36 3.42 -12.22
N GLN A 76 -3.01 3.30 -13.49
CA GLN A 76 -3.50 2.24 -14.39
C GLN A 76 -3.06 0.82 -13.97
N LYS A 77 -1.91 0.71 -13.28
CA LYS A 77 -1.32 -0.55 -12.79
C LYS A 77 -1.48 -0.76 -11.27
N THR A 78 -2.16 0.14 -10.55
CA THR A 78 -2.37 0.01 -9.09
C THR A 78 -3.68 -0.74 -8.78
N PRO A 79 -3.80 -1.37 -7.59
CA PRO A 79 -5.04 -2.03 -7.15
C PRO A 79 -6.14 -1.05 -6.73
N GLY A 80 -5.82 0.24 -6.57
CA GLY A 80 -6.77 1.32 -6.34
C GLY A 80 -6.22 2.68 -6.77
N GLY A 81 -7.03 3.72 -6.59
CA GLY A 81 -6.74 5.07 -7.06
C GLY A 81 -7.86 6.06 -6.80
N TYR A 82 -7.74 7.26 -7.34
CA TYR A 82 -8.79 8.30 -7.37
C TYR A 82 -8.89 8.95 -8.75
N ILE A 83 -10.11 9.31 -9.13
CA ILE A 83 -10.46 10.18 -10.24
C ILE A 83 -10.83 11.53 -9.63
N GLY A 84 -10.13 12.58 -10.07
CA GLY A 84 -10.20 13.92 -9.47
C GLY A 84 -10.95 14.96 -10.29
N ASP A 85 -11.48 14.59 -11.46
CA ASP A 85 -12.11 15.49 -12.43
C ASP A 85 -13.30 14.81 -13.17
N PRO A 86 -14.27 15.58 -13.69
CA PRO A 86 -15.47 15.03 -14.34
C PRO A 86 -15.22 14.43 -15.73
N GLY A 87 -14.18 14.86 -16.46
CA GLY A 87 -13.88 14.36 -17.80
C GLY A 87 -13.37 12.92 -17.76
N THR A 88 -12.35 12.67 -16.95
CA THR A 88 -11.83 11.33 -16.68
C THR A 88 -12.92 10.43 -16.09
N PHE A 89 -13.78 10.95 -15.20
CA PHE A 89 -14.88 10.15 -14.64
C PHE A 89 -15.89 9.72 -15.71
N ALA A 90 -16.30 10.62 -16.60
CA ALA A 90 -17.21 10.29 -17.70
C ALA A 90 -16.59 9.24 -18.65
N ASP A 91 -15.30 9.32 -18.97
CA ASP A 91 -14.65 8.37 -19.88
C ASP A 91 -14.39 6.99 -19.26
N VAL A 92 -14.12 6.92 -17.95
CA VAL A 92 -14.13 5.67 -17.18
C VAL A 92 -15.56 5.12 -17.10
N TRP A 93 -16.56 5.94 -16.79
CA TRP A 93 -17.95 5.51 -16.65
C TRP A 93 -18.50 4.83 -17.91
N LYS A 94 -18.25 5.42 -19.09
CA LYS A 94 -18.60 4.84 -20.42
C LYS A 94 -18.10 3.40 -20.62
N SER A 95 -17.03 2.99 -19.94
CA SER A 95 -16.49 1.62 -19.99
C SER A 95 -16.79 0.77 -18.76
N PHE A 96 -17.31 1.35 -17.67
CA PHE A 96 -17.69 0.64 -16.45
C PHE A 96 -19.18 0.28 -16.41
N LYS A 97 -20.02 1.18 -16.94
CA LYS A 97 -21.49 1.04 -17.03
C LYS A 97 -21.95 1.55 -18.41
N PRO A 98 -21.67 0.81 -19.50
CA PRO A 98 -22.04 1.21 -20.84
C PRO A 98 -23.57 1.35 -20.96
N GLY A 99 -24.04 2.47 -21.51
CA GLY A 99 -25.46 2.80 -21.62
C GLY A 99 -26.06 3.52 -20.40
N GLU A 100 -25.44 3.46 -19.22
CA GLU A 100 -25.92 4.20 -18.04
C GLU A 100 -25.48 5.68 -18.08
N LYS A 101 -26.39 6.57 -17.65
CA LYS A 101 -26.09 8.00 -17.48
C LYS A 101 -24.99 8.20 -16.43
N VAL A 102 -23.97 8.99 -16.77
CA VAL A 102 -22.87 9.34 -15.85
C VAL A 102 -23.44 10.01 -14.58
N PRO A 103 -23.13 9.52 -13.36
CA PRO A 103 -23.57 10.14 -12.12
C PRO A 103 -23.05 11.56 -11.95
N ALA A 104 -23.89 12.44 -11.41
CA ALA A 104 -23.44 13.77 -10.97
C ALA A 104 -22.57 13.65 -9.69
N VAL A 105 -21.37 14.22 -9.74
CA VAL A 105 -20.39 14.27 -8.65
C VAL A 105 -19.83 15.70 -8.60
N ASP A 106 -19.81 16.29 -7.42
CA ASP A 106 -19.21 17.62 -7.19
C ASP A 106 -17.71 17.49 -6.98
N PHE A 107 -16.92 17.51 -8.07
CA PHE A 107 -15.46 17.36 -8.00
C PHE A 107 -14.72 18.51 -7.30
N GLY A 108 -15.41 19.62 -6.98
CA GLY A 108 -14.87 20.69 -6.14
C GLY A 108 -14.90 20.34 -4.64
N LYS A 109 -15.87 19.52 -4.20
CA LYS A 109 -15.98 19.06 -2.80
C LYS A 109 -15.52 17.61 -2.61
N ASN A 110 -15.73 16.77 -3.62
CA ASN A 110 -15.58 15.31 -3.58
C ASN A 110 -14.52 14.83 -4.60
N MET A 111 -14.19 13.54 -4.52
CA MET A 111 -13.49 12.77 -5.54
C MET A 111 -14.18 11.41 -5.70
N VAL A 112 -13.87 10.68 -6.78
CA VAL A 112 -14.27 9.27 -6.90
C VAL A 112 -13.05 8.39 -6.67
N VAL A 113 -13.00 7.70 -5.53
CA VAL A 113 -11.98 6.66 -5.29
C VAL A 113 -12.39 5.35 -5.93
N PHE A 114 -11.42 4.54 -6.33
CA PHE A 114 -11.66 3.22 -6.92
C PHE A 114 -10.72 2.15 -6.36
N THR A 115 -11.19 0.91 -6.34
CA THR A 115 -10.37 -0.29 -6.16
C THR A 115 -10.74 -1.33 -7.21
N ARG A 116 -9.78 -2.17 -7.62
CA ARG A 116 -9.95 -3.24 -8.62
C ARG A 116 -9.15 -4.48 -8.25
N ASN A 117 -9.33 -5.58 -8.95
CA ASN A 117 -8.37 -6.70 -8.85
C ASN A 117 -7.19 -6.50 -9.82
N VAL A 118 -6.06 -7.16 -9.52
CA VAL A 118 -4.80 -7.08 -10.30
C VAL A 118 -4.15 -8.45 -10.60
N LYS A 119 -4.67 -9.55 -10.05
CA LYS A 119 -4.17 -10.93 -10.26
C LYS A 119 -5.32 -11.87 -10.63
N PHE A 120 -6.23 -12.11 -9.68
CA PHE A 120 -7.41 -12.94 -9.85
C PHE A 120 -8.68 -12.08 -9.96
N TYR A 121 -9.67 -12.51 -10.75
CA TYR A 121 -10.99 -11.90 -10.81
C TYR A 121 -11.76 -12.25 -9.54
N ASN A 122 -12.09 -11.25 -8.74
CA ASN A 122 -12.79 -11.41 -7.47
C ASN A 122 -13.84 -10.31 -7.36
N ARG A 123 -15.13 -10.64 -7.26
CA ARG A 123 -16.19 -9.62 -7.10
C ARG A 123 -15.91 -8.82 -5.84
N LYS A 124 -16.03 -7.49 -5.95
CA LYS A 124 -15.43 -6.52 -5.03
C LYS A 124 -16.41 -5.38 -4.76
N ALA A 125 -16.54 -4.98 -3.51
CA ALA A 125 -17.32 -3.81 -3.09
C ALA A 125 -16.58 -3.00 -2.02
N ILE A 126 -16.56 -1.67 -2.15
CA ILE A 126 -16.02 -0.77 -1.12
C ILE A 126 -17.01 -0.73 0.06
N THR A 127 -16.51 -0.96 1.27
CA THR A 127 -17.31 -1.01 2.50
C THR A 127 -16.94 0.09 3.49
N LYS A 128 -15.69 0.56 3.47
CA LYS A 128 -15.21 1.63 4.35
C LYS A 128 -14.13 2.45 3.65
N VAL A 129 -14.11 3.74 3.91
CA VAL A 129 -12.98 4.62 3.58
C VAL A 129 -12.53 5.28 4.87
N THR A 130 -11.22 5.40 5.07
CA THR A 130 -10.62 6.05 6.24
C THR A 130 -9.62 7.12 5.84
N LEU A 131 -9.37 8.06 6.74
CA LEU A 131 -8.40 9.14 6.60
C LEU A 131 -7.57 9.24 7.88
N LEU A 132 -6.25 9.17 7.74
CA LEU A 132 -5.29 9.38 8.83
C LEU A 132 -4.16 10.30 8.31
N ASP A 133 -3.98 11.46 8.94
CA ASP A 133 -2.94 12.47 8.61
C ASP A 133 -2.84 12.89 7.13
N GLY A 134 -3.99 12.81 6.43
CA GLY A 134 -4.13 13.11 5.00
C GLY A 134 -3.91 11.92 4.07
N ILE A 135 -3.57 10.74 4.60
CA ILE A 135 -3.53 9.47 3.88
C ILE A 135 -4.92 8.85 3.92
N MET A 136 -5.56 8.74 2.75
CA MET A 136 -6.82 8.01 2.57
C MET A 136 -6.56 6.54 2.28
N GLU A 137 -7.25 5.64 2.97
CA GLU A 137 -7.25 4.20 2.69
C GLU A 137 -8.67 3.74 2.32
N VAL A 138 -8.77 2.89 1.31
CA VAL A 138 -10.05 2.38 0.78
C VAL A 138 -10.13 0.89 1.05
N GLN A 139 -11.08 0.49 1.88
CA GLN A 139 -11.29 -0.87 2.35
C GLN A 139 -12.59 -1.45 1.74
N GLY A 140 -12.57 -2.74 1.45
CA GLY A 140 -13.66 -3.43 0.78
C GLY A 140 -13.66 -4.92 1.04
N VAL A 141 -14.76 -5.57 0.69
CA VAL A 141 -14.86 -7.04 0.66
C VAL A 141 -14.60 -7.54 -0.75
N GLU A 142 -13.95 -8.70 -0.85
CA GLU A 142 -13.72 -9.42 -2.11
C GLU A 142 -14.14 -10.89 -1.95
N THR A 143 -14.73 -11.48 -2.99
CA THR A 143 -14.84 -12.95 -3.08
C THR A 143 -13.45 -13.58 -3.19
N VAL A 144 -13.27 -14.83 -2.78
CA VAL A 144 -12.02 -15.56 -3.00
C VAL A 144 -12.19 -16.54 -4.16
N THR A 145 -11.47 -16.30 -5.27
CA THR A 145 -11.33 -17.24 -6.40
C THR A 145 -9.88 -17.30 -6.88
N SER A 146 -9.55 -18.37 -7.61
CA SER A 146 -8.26 -18.55 -8.29
C SER A 146 -8.30 -18.22 -9.79
N VAL A 147 -9.39 -17.63 -10.29
CA VAL A 147 -9.58 -17.36 -11.73
C VAL A 147 -8.71 -16.15 -12.15
N PRO A 148 -7.74 -16.29 -13.07
CA PRO A 148 -6.90 -15.16 -13.48
C PRO A 148 -7.68 -14.04 -14.18
N VAL A 149 -7.22 -12.80 -14.02
CA VAL A 149 -7.73 -11.66 -14.81
C VAL A 149 -7.30 -11.82 -16.27
N THR A 150 -8.28 -11.86 -17.18
CA THR A 150 -8.05 -11.92 -18.64
C THR A 150 -8.64 -10.69 -19.34
N ASN A 151 -9.95 -10.69 -19.60
CA ASN A 151 -10.62 -9.66 -20.40
C ASN A 151 -11.22 -8.53 -19.55
N LYS A 152 -11.47 -8.79 -18.26
CA LYS A 152 -12.15 -7.89 -17.32
C LYS A 152 -11.66 -8.07 -15.89
N VAL A 153 -11.76 -7.02 -15.09
CA VAL A 153 -11.58 -7.03 -13.63
C VAL A 153 -12.90 -6.69 -12.96
N ALA A 154 -13.11 -7.12 -11.71
CA ALA A 154 -14.08 -6.42 -10.87
C ALA A 154 -13.47 -5.08 -10.44
N MET A 155 -14.30 -4.04 -10.43
CA MET A 155 -13.94 -2.70 -9.96
C MET A 155 -15.09 -2.15 -9.11
N ALA A 156 -14.74 -1.52 -7.99
CA ALA A 156 -15.66 -0.76 -7.17
C ALA A 156 -15.19 0.68 -7.07
N MET A 157 -16.13 1.61 -7.09
CA MET A 157 -15.93 3.05 -6.99
C MET A 157 -16.80 3.64 -5.87
N ALA A 158 -16.31 4.70 -5.22
CA ALA A 158 -17.04 5.43 -4.20
C ALA A 158 -16.79 6.93 -4.35
N GLU A 159 -17.86 7.73 -4.29
CA GLU A 159 -17.77 9.18 -4.13
C GLU A 159 -17.52 9.50 -2.66
N VAL A 160 -16.46 10.27 -2.38
CA VAL A 160 -16.03 10.65 -1.03
C VAL A 160 -15.57 12.10 -0.98
N PRO A 161 -15.70 12.80 0.17
CA PRO A 161 -15.14 14.14 0.36
C PRO A 161 -13.64 14.21 0.08
N ARG A 162 -13.21 15.27 -0.61
CA ARG A 162 -11.79 15.55 -0.94
C ARG A 162 -11.06 16.30 0.17
N ARG A 163 -11.80 16.97 1.07
CA ARG A 163 -11.25 17.83 2.13
C ARG A 163 -10.29 17.04 3.04
N GLY A 164 -9.07 17.54 3.17
CA GLY A 164 -8.04 16.97 4.05
C GLY A 164 -7.22 15.84 3.43
N VAL A 165 -7.60 15.30 2.27
CA VAL A 165 -6.83 14.24 1.60
C VAL A 165 -5.59 14.83 0.91
N ARG A 166 -4.42 14.27 1.22
CA ARG A 166 -3.11 14.60 0.62
C ARG A 166 -2.61 13.47 -0.28
N SER A 167 -2.88 12.22 0.08
CA SER A 167 -2.57 11.04 -0.73
C SER A 167 -3.58 9.92 -0.50
N LEU A 168 -3.63 8.97 -1.43
CA LEU A 168 -4.39 7.73 -1.31
C LEU A 168 -3.43 6.53 -1.30
N ARG A 169 -3.65 5.59 -0.39
CA ARG A 169 -2.93 4.31 -0.33
C ARG A 169 -3.57 3.31 -1.29
N ALA A 170 -2.78 2.81 -2.24
CA ALA A 170 -3.18 1.87 -3.27
C ALA A 170 -2.30 0.60 -3.21
N GLY A 171 -2.50 -0.19 -2.15
CA GLY A 171 -1.58 -1.27 -1.77
C GLY A 171 -0.28 -0.68 -1.20
N ASP A 172 0.86 -1.10 -1.76
CA ASP A 172 2.20 -0.70 -1.32
C ASP A 172 2.66 0.67 -1.88
N LYS A 173 1.71 1.45 -2.43
CA LYS A 173 1.99 2.72 -3.10
C LYS A 173 1.09 3.83 -2.58
N PHE A 174 1.66 5.03 -2.47
CA PHE A 174 0.93 6.26 -2.20
C PHE A 174 0.77 7.07 -3.48
N ILE A 175 -0.44 7.57 -3.73
CA ILE A 175 -0.79 8.37 -4.90
C ILE A 175 -1.18 9.76 -4.39
N SER A 176 -0.38 10.78 -4.70
CA SER A 176 -0.67 12.15 -4.27
C SER A 176 -1.98 12.67 -4.88
N VAL A 177 -2.82 13.26 -4.05
CA VAL A 177 -4.01 13.99 -4.47
C VAL A 177 -3.59 15.38 -4.94
N LYS A 178 -4.10 15.77 -6.11
CA LYS A 178 -3.93 17.10 -6.70
C LYS A 178 -5.19 17.94 -6.53
#